data_AF-A0A6G3ZD29-F1
#
_entry.id   AF-A0A6G3ZD29-F1
#
_cell.length_a   1.000
_cell.length_b   1.000
_cell.length_c   1.000
_cell.angle_alpha   90.00
_cell.angle_beta   90.00
_cell.angle_gamma   90.00
#
_symmetry.space_group_name_H-M   'P 1'
#
loop_
_entity.id
_entity.type
_entity.pdbx_description
1 polymer ?
#
loop_
_entity_poly.entity_id
_entity_poly.type
_entity_poly.pdbx_seq_one_letter_code
_entity_poly.pdbx_strand_id
1 'polypeptide(L)'
;ACGDLNRNVMAPPAPFKHKPEYVLARQYADNIADLLRPQTEAYYEIWLEDEKAVTVEEHPDVVAARQRNGNGTIFHEGEEPIYGTHYMPRKFKVAVTVPGDNSIDVYTQDVTLVVITDEAGELQGFNILAGGGMGRTHNKEETFARVADEIGYVDKEDVYDVMKAIVATQRDYGDRFNRRHARMKYLLNDWGVDQFRRQVEGYLGKPLQPYKSLPDWQFEDYLGWHEQGDGKWFVGVNVDNGRIYDNGTLKLKTACKEIVQRFRVPMRITANQSIVFYEISPEDKSAIQEILTRCGIIEPAEIEPLVRYAMACPALPTCGLAITESERVIPSILERLRSLLNKLGLQNEHFVVRMTGCPNGCARPYMAELGFVGSAPESYQIWLGGSPNQTRLARPFMERLKVDDLETGLEPLFVCFRDQRRASESFGDFCDRAGFEALQKFSDSYDPATYKARKKDQRHRIGIYGDTYALLKEAADREGRPMSQITADAIQAYVAQTTQAQ
;
A
#
# COMPACT_ATOMS: atom_id res chain seq x y z
N ALA A 1 18.05 -11.58 5.52
CA ALA A 1 17.59 -10.25 5.04
C ALA A 1 17.64 -10.09 3.51
N CYS A 2 18.79 -10.29 2.85
CA CYS A 2 18.93 -10.27 1.37
C CYS A 2 19.03 -11.71 0.79
N GLY A 3 19.56 -11.92 -0.42
CA GLY A 3 19.80 -13.27 -0.99
C GLY A 3 18.64 -13.90 -1.78
N ASP A 4 18.72 -15.17 -2.16
CA ASP A 4 17.61 -15.88 -2.81
C ASP A 4 16.86 -16.78 -1.82
N LEU A 5 16.27 -16.12 -0.83
CA LEU A 5 15.50 -16.68 0.29
C LEU A 5 14.22 -15.87 0.55
N ASN A 6 13.42 -16.32 1.50
CA ASN A 6 12.33 -15.52 2.06
C ASN A 6 12.86 -14.17 2.59
N ARG A 7 12.03 -13.13 2.47
CA ARG A 7 12.29 -11.80 3.02
C ARG A 7 11.62 -11.65 4.37
N ASN A 8 11.74 -10.46 4.94
CA ASN A 8 10.96 -10.11 6.13
C ASN A 8 9.48 -10.39 5.83
N VAL A 9 8.83 -11.18 6.69
CA VAL A 9 7.40 -11.44 6.59
C VAL A 9 6.68 -10.24 7.20
N MET A 10 5.79 -9.61 6.43
CA MET A 10 5.08 -8.42 6.91
C MET A 10 3.78 -8.79 7.62
N ALA A 11 3.40 -7.97 8.60
CA ALA A 11 2.09 -8.01 9.23
C ALA A 11 1.63 -6.60 9.62
N PRO A 12 0.33 -6.38 9.88
CA PRO A 12 -0.18 -5.13 10.41
C PRO A 12 0.62 -4.65 11.64
N PRO A 13 1.17 -3.42 11.62
CA PRO A 13 2.03 -2.94 12.70
C PRO A 13 1.22 -2.63 13.99
N ALA A 14 -0.06 -2.32 13.84
CA ALA A 14 -0.96 -1.89 14.91
C ALA A 14 -1.06 -2.94 16.04
N PRO A 15 -0.56 -2.65 17.25
CA PRO A 15 -0.41 -3.59 18.37
C PRO A 15 -1.70 -3.93 19.11
N PHE A 16 -2.86 -3.95 18.43
CA PHE A 16 -4.14 -4.28 19.04
C PHE A 16 -4.08 -5.63 19.76
N LYS A 17 -4.57 -5.65 21.00
CA LYS A 17 -4.70 -6.81 21.88
C LYS A 17 -6.14 -7.29 22.00
N HIS A 18 -7.09 -6.35 21.88
CA HIS A 18 -8.52 -6.63 21.87
C HIS A 18 -9.05 -7.15 20.52
N LYS A 19 -8.17 -7.28 19.52
CA LYS A 19 -8.49 -7.80 18.18
C LYS A 19 -7.68 -9.09 17.94
N PRO A 20 -8.24 -10.27 18.24
CA PRO A 20 -7.53 -11.55 18.15
C PRO A 20 -6.89 -11.80 16.77
N GLU A 21 -7.55 -11.42 15.68
CA GLU A 21 -7.09 -11.56 14.31
C GLU A 21 -5.78 -10.81 14.04
N TYR A 22 -5.58 -9.63 14.64
CA TYR A 22 -4.33 -8.88 14.54
C TYR A 22 -3.19 -9.55 15.32
N VAL A 23 -3.51 -10.15 16.48
CA VAL A 23 -2.54 -10.92 17.27
C VAL A 23 -2.10 -12.15 16.49
N LEU A 24 -3.07 -12.89 15.92
CA LEU A 24 -2.83 -14.05 15.07
C LEU A 24 -2.02 -13.67 13.83
N ALA A 25 -2.35 -12.59 13.12
CA ALA A 25 -1.61 -12.20 11.92
C ALA A 25 -0.12 -11.98 12.20
N ARG A 26 0.22 -11.34 13.32
CA ARG A 26 1.62 -11.16 13.73
C ARG A 26 2.28 -12.47 14.16
N GLN A 27 1.60 -13.27 14.98
CA GLN A 27 2.11 -14.58 15.40
C GLN A 27 2.42 -15.46 14.20
N TYR A 28 1.53 -15.52 13.21
CA TYR A 28 1.74 -16.31 12.00
C TYR A 28 2.80 -15.68 11.08
N ALA A 29 2.96 -14.36 11.06
CA ALA A 29 4.09 -13.75 10.34
C ALA A 29 5.44 -14.19 10.93
N ASP A 30 5.57 -14.19 12.26
CA ASP A 30 6.77 -14.69 12.96
C ASP A 30 6.97 -16.19 12.68
N ASN A 31 5.92 -17.01 12.84
CA ASN A 31 5.98 -18.45 12.59
C ASN A 31 6.36 -18.79 11.14
N ILE A 32 5.88 -18.03 10.15
CA ILE A 32 6.27 -18.22 8.74
C ILE A 32 7.71 -17.74 8.49
N ALA A 33 8.16 -16.68 9.17
CA ALA A 33 9.55 -16.25 9.11
C ALA A 33 10.48 -17.34 9.66
N ASP A 34 10.12 -17.96 10.79
CA ASP A 34 10.85 -19.07 11.40
C ASP A 34 10.81 -20.32 10.52
N LEU A 35 9.65 -20.68 9.98
CA LEU A 35 9.49 -21.83 9.07
C LEU A 35 10.48 -21.73 7.90
N LEU A 36 10.58 -20.54 7.30
CA LEU A 36 11.39 -20.27 6.11
C LEU A 36 12.78 -19.69 6.43
N ARG A 37 13.22 -19.77 7.68
CA ARG A 37 14.58 -19.39 8.08
C ARG A 37 15.57 -20.44 7.54
N PRO A 38 16.69 -20.04 6.90
CA PRO A 38 17.78 -20.97 6.60
C PRO A 38 18.20 -21.74 7.86
N GLN A 39 18.43 -23.04 7.73
CA GLN A 39 18.81 -23.92 8.82
C GLN A 39 20.31 -24.18 8.91
N THR A 40 21.09 -23.76 7.90
CA THR A 40 22.56 -23.79 7.95
C THR A 40 23.13 -22.89 9.06
N GLU A 41 24.23 -23.31 9.66
CA GLU A 41 24.92 -22.58 10.74
C GLU A 41 25.85 -21.46 10.22
N ALA A 42 26.02 -21.34 8.89
CA ALA A 42 26.95 -20.42 8.26
C ALA A 42 26.85 -18.96 8.73
N TYR A 43 25.66 -18.49 9.14
CA TYR A 43 25.52 -17.14 9.71
C TYR A 43 26.22 -17.02 11.07
N TYR A 44 26.08 -18.01 11.94
CA TYR A 44 26.71 -18.04 13.26
C TYR A 44 28.22 -18.23 13.12
N GLU A 45 28.67 -19.14 12.27
CA GLU A 45 30.10 -19.39 12.01
C GLU A 45 30.83 -18.13 11.56
N ILE A 46 30.24 -17.36 10.63
CA ILE A 46 30.91 -16.19 10.03
C ILE A 46 30.88 -14.97 10.96
N TRP A 47 29.78 -14.74 11.68
CA TRP A 47 29.55 -13.47 12.39
C TRP A 47 29.64 -13.55 13.91
N LEU A 48 29.53 -14.75 14.48
CA LEU A 48 29.43 -14.96 15.92
C LEU A 48 30.48 -15.94 16.47
N GLU A 49 31.42 -16.42 15.64
CA GLU A 49 32.52 -17.34 16.04
C GLU A 49 32.02 -18.52 16.90
N ASP A 50 30.87 -19.10 16.52
CA ASP A 50 30.18 -20.19 17.23
C ASP A 50 29.69 -19.87 18.66
N GLU A 51 29.70 -18.60 19.08
CA GLU A 51 29.01 -18.18 20.30
C GLU A 51 27.50 -18.40 20.12
N LYS A 52 26.92 -19.26 20.98
CA LYS A 52 25.47 -19.44 21.04
C LYS A 52 24.80 -18.13 21.40
N ALA A 53 24.31 -17.40 20.41
CA ALA A 53 23.38 -16.31 20.64
C ALA A 53 22.12 -16.88 21.31
N VAL A 54 21.53 -16.13 22.25
CA VAL A 54 20.24 -16.48 22.83
C VAL A 54 19.20 -16.50 21.71
N THR A 55 18.82 -17.69 21.25
CA THR A 55 17.73 -17.88 20.31
C THR A 55 16.43 -18.04 21.08
N VAL A 56 15.39 -17.32 20.67
CA VAL A 56 14.01 -17.59 21.11
C VAL A 56 13.63 -18.99 20.63
N GLU A 57 12.96 -19.77 21.47
CA GLU A 57 12.47 -21.09 21.11
C GLU A 57 11.40 -20.97 20.02
N GLU A 58 11.61 -21.66 18.89
CA GLU A 58 10.65 -21.69 17.79
C GLU A 58 9.36 -22.39 18.23
N HIS A 59 8.23 -21.98 17.66
CA HIS A 59 6.95 -22.65 17.95
C HIS A 59 7.03 -24.16 17.59
N PRO A 60 6.62 -25.09 18.48
CA PRO A 60 6.76 -26.53 18.23
C PRO A 60 6.12 -27.00 16.92
N ASP A 61 4.96 -26.42 16.57
CA ASP A 61 4.29 -26.75 15.31
C ASP A 61 5.07 -26.32 14.07
N VAL A 62 5.89 -25.26 14.16
CA VAL A 62 6.77 -24.79 13.07
C VAL A 62 7.94 -25.75 12.91
N VAL A 63 8.58 -26.14 14.01
CA VAL A 63 9.67 -27.14 14.01
C VAL A 63 9.16 -28.45 13.42
N ALA A 64 8.02 -28.93 13.90
CA ALA A 64 7.39 -30.13 13.38
C ALA A 64 7.00 -29.95 11.91
N ALA A 65 6.39 -28.82 11.52
CA ALA A 65 6.05 -28.53 10.14
C ALA A 65 7.27 -28.59 9.22
N ARG A 66 8.42 -28.03 9.61
CA ARG A 66 9.63 -28.03 8.79
C ARG A 66 10.09 -29.45 8.42
N GLN A 67 9.79 -30.43 9.26
CA GLN A 67 10.12 -31.84 9.05
C GLN A 67 8.96 -32.67 8.48
N ARG A 68 7.73 -32.12 8.45
CA ARG A 68 6.54 -32.78 7.89
C ARG A 68 6.53 -32.74 6.35
N ASN A 69 5.73 -33.62 5.76
CA ASN A 69 5.42 -33.76 4.34
C ASN A 69 6.56 -34.24 3.44
N GLY A 70 6.48 -35.54 3.09
CA GLY A 70 7.30 -36.22 2.09
C GLY A 70 6.74 -36.17 0.67
N ASN A 71 5.73 -35.35 0.38
CA ASN A 71 5.21 -35.13 -0.98
C ASN A 71 6.16 -34.24 -1.82
N GLY A 72 7.48 -34.38 -1.63
CA GLY A 72 8.51 -33.60 -2.33
C GLY A 72 8.69 -32.16 -1.83
N THR A 73 8.05 -31.75 -0.73
CA THR A 73 8.21 -30.39 -0.20
C THR A 73 9.56 -30.15 0.49
N ILE A 74 10.21 -31.21 0.98
CA ILE A 74 11.50 -31.13 1.67
C ILE A 74 12.53 -32.07 1.06
N PHE A 75 13.80 -31.74 1.28
CA PHE A 75 14.94 -32.62 1.07
C PHE A 75 15.33 -33.25 2.40
N HIS A 76 15.63 -34.54 2.38
CA HIS A 76 16.14 -35.28 3.55
C HIS A 76 17.67 -35.28 3.63
N GLU A 77 18.34 -34.86 2.55
CA GLU A 77 19.79 -34.79 2.45
C GLU A 77 20.26 -33.34 2.56
N GLY A 78 21.27 -33.10 3.41
CA GLY A 78 21.86 -31.78 3.64
C GLY A 78 21.22 -30.99 4.79
N GLU A 79 21.76 -29.81 5.05
CA GLU A 79 21.36 -28.94 6.18
C GLU A 79 20.06 -28.17 5.93
N GLU A 80 19.68 -27.95 4.66
CA GLU A 80 18.58 -27.09 4.26
C GLU A 80 17.36 -27.89 3.77
N PRO A 81 16.41 -28.26 4.66
CA PRO A 81 15.31 -29.15 4.30
C PRO A 81 14.34 -28.52 3.30
N ILE A 82 14.04 -27.23 3.40
CA ILE A 82 13.09 -26.56 2.48
C ILE A 82 13.82 -26.01 1.25
N TYR A 83 14.96 -25.36 1.46
CA TYR A 83 15.66 -24.64 0.39
C TYR A 83 16.52 -25.55 -0.49
N GLY A 84 17.06 -26.62 0.08
CA GLY A 84 18.07 -27.45 -0.56
C GLY A 84 19.34 -26.67 -0.91
N THR A 85 20.27 -27.33 -1.62
CA THR A 85 21.59 -26.77 -1.98
C THR A 85 21.51 -25.45 -2.73
N HIS A 86 20.49 -25.25 -3.55
CA HIS A 86 20.40 -24.11 -4.47
C HIS A 86 19.44 -23.00 -4.02
N TYR A 87 18.84 -23.13 -2.83
CA TYR A 87 17.88 -22.16 -2.32
C TYR A 87 16.78 -21.81 -3.33
N MET A 88 16.16 -20.63 -3.26
CA MET A 88 15.13 -20.21 -4.23
C MET A 88 15.76 -19.69 -5.53
N PRO A 89 15.04 -19.67 -6.66
CA PRO A 89 15.51 -19.00 -7.88
C PRO A 89 15.72 -17.49 -7.70
N ARG A 90 14.94 -16.88 -6.80
CA ARG A 90 14.98 -15.45 -6.50
C ARG A 90 14.42 -15.17 -5.10
N LYS A 91 14.52 -13.91 -4.67
CA LYS A 91 13.82 -13.41 -3.47
C LYS A 91 12.35 -13.84 -3.45
N PHE A 92 11.90 -14.29 -2.29
CA PHE A 92 10.51 -14.66 -2.00
C PHE A 92 10.00 -13.73 -0.90
N LYS A 93 8.79 -13.19 -1.03
CA LYS A 93 8.21 -12.25 -0.08
C LYS A 93 6.86 -12.76 0.40
N VAL A 94 6.68 -12.75 1.71
CA VAL A 94 5.43 -13.16 2.34
C VAL A 94 4.87 -12.02 3.17
N ALA A 95 3.56 -11.94 3.25
CA ALA A 95 2.90 -11.17 4.29
C ALA A 95 1.71 -11.93 4.87
N VAL A 96 1.30 -11.50 6.07
CA VAL A 96 0.12 -11.99 6.76
C VAL A 96 -0.70 -10.77 7.17
N THR A 97 -2.00 -10.76 6.89
CA THR A 97 -2.89 -9.65 7.29
C THR A 97 -4.23 -10.16 7.78
N VAL A 98 -5.12 -9.24 8.09
CA VAL A 98 -6.50 -9.49 8.49
C VAL A 98 -7.46 -8.96 7.42
N PRO A 99 -8.72 -9.42 7.39
CA PRO A 99 -9.71 -8.94 6.44
C PRO A 99 -9.86 -7.40 6.51
N GLY A 100 -9.75 -6.73 5.36
CA GLY A 100 -9.96 -5.28 5.24
C GLY A 100 -8.71 -4.42 5.49
N ASP A 101 -7.64 -4.95 6.09
CA ASP A 101 -6.41 -4.18 6.34
C ASP A 101 -5.35 -4.41 5.25
N ASN A 102 -5.11 -3.37 4.45
CA ASN A 102 -4.10 -3.34 3.40
C ASN A 102 -2.93 -2.38 3.71
N SER A 103 -2.62 -2.17 5.00
CA SER A 103 -1.43 -1.41 5.43
C SER A 103 -0.11 -1.98 4.88
N ILE A 104 -0.10 -3.27 4.54
CA ILE A 104 1.07 -4.04 4.08
C ILE A 104 1.18 -4.20 2.55
N ASP A 105 0.23 -3.68 1.77
CA ASP A 105 0.19 -3.80 0.30
C ASP A 105 0.15 -5.27 -0.18
N VAL A 106 -0.94 -5.95 0.18
CA VAL A 106 -1.20 -7.41 0.13
C VAL A 106 -0.97 -8.01 -1.26
N TYR A 107 -1.24 -7.26 -2.32
CA TYR A 107 -1.15 -7.76 -3.70
C TYR A 107 0.28 -7.75 -4.25
N THR A 108 1.26 -7.20 -3.52
CA THR A 108 2.63 -7.01 -4.03
C THR A 108 3.63 -8.09 -3.60
N GLN A 109 3.17 -9.06 -2.81
CA GLN A 109 3.98 -10.15 -2.26
C GLN A 109 3.94 -11.39 -3.16
N ASP A 110 4.95 -12.26 -3.02
CA ASP A 110 4.85 -13.59 -3.66
C ASP A 110 3.69 -14.36 -3.03
N VAL A 111 3.52 -14.30 -1.70
CA VAL A 111 2.36 -14.87 -0.99
C VAL A 111 1.82 -13.88 0.04
N THR A 112 0.50 -13.76 0.13
CA THR A 112 -0.16 -13.12 1.28
C THR A 112 -1.18 -14.08 1.89
N LEU A 113 -1.09 -14.27 3.21
CA LEU A 113 -2.05 -15.01 4.00
C LEU A 113 -3.01 -14.02 4.67
N VAL A 114 -4.31 -14.24 4.56
CA VAL A 114 -5.33 -13.43 5.24
C VAL A 114 -5.97 -14.29 6.32
N VAL A 115 -5.78 -13.90 7.58
CA VAL A 115 -6.30 -14.58 8.76
C VAL A 115 -7.83 -14.57 8.74
N ILE A 116 -8.45 -15.73 8.85
CA ILE A 116 -9.90 -15.88 8.98
C ILE A 116 -10.21 -16.39 10.39
N THR A 117 -11.01 -15.64 11.13
CA THR A 117 -11.54 -16.03 12.44
C THR A 117 -13.06 -16.24 12.38
N ASP A 118 -13.60 -16.92 13.38
CA ASP A 118 -15.04 -16.88 13.64
C ASP A 118 -15.45 -15.65 14.46
N GLU A 119 -16.73 -15.58 14.83
CA GLU A 119 -17.32 -14.49 15.62
C GLU A 119 -16.74 -14.40 17.04
N ALA A 120 -16.19 -15.48 17.58
CA ALA A 120 -15.52 -15.50 18.89
C ALA A 120 -14.05 -15.07 18.78
N GLY A 121 -13.53 -14.86 17.57
CA GLY A 121 -12.13 -14.52 17.31
C GLY A 121 -11.21 -15.74 17.28
N GLU A 122 -11.74 -16.96 17.25
CA GLU A 122 -10.91 -18.16 17.10
C GLU A 122 -10.46 -18.33 15.65
N LEU A 123 -9.20 -18.72 15.47
CA LEU A 123 -8.64 -18.97 14.16
C LEU A 123 -9.35 -20.15 13.48
N GLN A 124 -9.85 -19.91 12.26
CA GLN A 124 -10.43 -20.92 11.38
C GLN A 124 -9.43 -21.34 10.30
N GLY A 125 -8.67 -20.39 9.75
CA GLY A 125 -7.70 -20.67 8.70
C GLY A 125 -7.30 -19.43 7.92
N PHE A 126 -6.90 -19.61 6.66
CA PHE A 126 -6.26 -18.56 5.87
C PHE A 126 -6.74 -18.55 4.41
N ASN A 127 -7.16 -17.38 3.95
CA ASN A 127 -7.23 -17.07 2.53
C ASN A 127 -5.81 -16.82 1.98
N ILE A 128 -5.56 -17.22 0.74
CA ILE A 128 -4.23 -17.16 0.13
C ILE A 128 -4.27 -16.37 -1.18
N LEU A 129 -3.44 -15.32 -1.24
CA LEU A 129 -3.10 -14.59 -2.45
C LEU A 129 -1.69 -15.01 -2.90
N ALA A 130 -1.46 -15.19 -4.20
CA ALA A 130 -0.14 -15.58 -4.73
C ALA A 130 0.25 -14.89 -6.04
N GLY A 131 1.55 -14.70 -6.25
CA GLY A 131 2.12 -14.26 -7.53
C GLY A 131 2.18 -12.74 -7.74
N GLY A 132 2.27 -11.96 -6.67
CA GLY A 132 2.52 -10.53 -6.74
C GLY A 132 4.01 -10.18 -6.91
N GLY A 133 4.29 -9.02 -7.49
CA GLY A 133 5.64 -8.47 -7.49
C GLY A 133 5.89 -7.30 -8.43
N MET A 134 6.60 -6.31 -7.92
CA MET A 134 6.76 -5.00 -8.58
C MET A 134 7.87 -4.94 -9.64
N GLY A 135 8.99 -5.64 -9.45
CA GLY A 135 10.19 -5.39 -10.27
C GLY A 135 10.00 -5.67 -11.76
N ARG A 136 10.38 -4.70 -12.60
CA ARG A 136 10.47 -4.81 -14.06
C ARG A 136 11.75 -4.14 -14.58
N THR A 137 11.97 -4.20 -15.88
CA THR A 137 13.08 -3.56 -16.59
C THR A 137 12.53 -2.63 -17.67
N HIS A 138 13.11 -1.43 -17.83
CA HIS A 138 12.71 -0.52 -18.90
C HIS A 138 12.96 -1.14 -20.28
N ASN A 139 12.04 -0.91 -21.23
CA ASN A 139 12.09 -1.41 -22.61
C ASN A 139 12.20 -2.94 -22.73
N LYS A 140 11.63 -3.67 -21.77
CA LYS A 140 11.62 -5.13 -21.69
C LYS A 140 10.23 -5.58 -21.24
N GLU A 141 9.32 -5.66 -22.21
CA GLU A 141 7.90 -5.99 -22.00
C GLU A 141 7.70 -7.39 -21.40
N GLU A 142 8.67 -8.30 -21.57
CA GLU A 142 8.67 -9.60 -20.90
C GLU A 142 8.84 -9.49 -19.37
N THR A 143 9.14 -8.29 -18.84
CA THR A 143 9.19 -8.00 -17.41
C THR A 143 8.16 -6.95 -17.02
N PHE A 144 7.25 -7.30 -16.11
CA PHE A 144 6.09 -6.46 -15.78
C PHE A 144 5.77 -6.51 -14.29
N ALA A 145 5.20 -5.44 -13.73
CA ALA A 145 4.63 -5.49 -12.39
C ALA A 145 3.34 -6.33 -12.39
N ARG A 146 3.08 -7.08 -11.33
CA ARG A 146 1.92 -7.98 -11.23
C ARG A 146 1.32 -7.91 -9.83
N VAL A 147 -0.01 -7.90 -9.75
CA VAL A 147 -0.77 -8.12 -8.49
C VAL A 147 -0.96 -9.62 -8.26
N ALA A 148 -1.06 -10.03 -6.99
CA ALA A 148 -1.32 -11.42 -6.64
C ALA A 148 -2.77 -11.83 -6.96
N ASP A 149 -3.01 -13.11 -7.28
CA ASP A 149 -4.34 -13.69 -7.46
C ASP A 149 -4.78 -14.46 -6.22
N GLU A 150 -6.09 -14.56 -6.04
CA GLU A 150 -6.72 -15.47 -5.10
C GLU A 150 -6.53 -16.92 -5.57
N ILE A 151 -5.86 -17.74 -4.76
CA ILE A 151 -5.60 -19.15 -5.11
C ILE A 151 -6.40 -20.14 -4.28
N GLY A 152 -6.97 -19.71 -3.14
CA GLY A 152 -7.85 -20.55 -2.32
C GLY A 152 -7.77 -20.25 -0.83
N TYR A 153 -8.31 -21.18 -0.05
CA TYR A 153 -8.35 -21.17 1.41
C TYR A 153 -7.79 -22.49 1.97
N VAL A 154 -7.18 -22.41 3.15
CA VAL A 154 -6.80 -23.60 3.95
C VAL A 154 -7.26 -23.45 5.40
N ASP A 155 -7.54 -24.57 6.06
CA ASP A 155 -7.76 -24.59 7.49
C ASP A 155 -6.44 -24.31 8.24
N LYS A 156 -6.54 -23.86 9.50
CA LYS A 156 -5.39 -23.42 10.27
C LYS A 156 -4.29 -24.47 10.43
N GLU A 157 -4.67 -25.74 10.46
CA GLU A 157 -3.76 -26.88 10.62
C GLU A 157 -2.79 -27.03 9.44
N ASP A 158 -3.16 -26.50 8.27
CA ASP A 158 -2.43 -26.70 7.02
C ASP A 158 -1.56 -25.51 6.60
N VAL A 159 -1.60 -24.39 7.33
CA VAL A 159 -0.98 -23.13 6.89
C VAL A 159 0.52 -23.26 6.63
N TYR A 160 1.24 -24.03 7.44
CA TYR A 160 2.68 -24.26 7.25
C TYR A 160 2.95 -25.20 6.08
N ASP A 161 2.08 -26.20 5.87
CA ASP A 161 2.23 -27.18 4.82
C ASP A 161 1.90 -26.59 3.45
N VAL A 162 0.88 -25.73 3.34
CA VAL A 162 0.61 -24.98 2.10
C VAL A 162 1.71 -23.97 1.80
N MET A 163 2.29 -23.32 2.82
CA MET A 163 3.42 -22.42 2.61
C MET A 163 4.61 -23.16 2.00
N LYS A 164 4.98 -24.33 2.56
CA LYS A 164 6.02 -25.19 1.98
C LYS A 164 5.65 -25.65 0.58
N ALA A 165 4.40 -26.00 0.31
CA ALA A 165 3.95 -26.43 -1.02
C ALA A 165 4.11 -25.32 -2.08
N ILE A 166 3.78 -24.07 -1.73
CA ILE A 166 4.00 -22.91 -2.60
C ILE A 166 5.50 -22.65 -2.80
N VAL A 167 6.29 -22.72 -1.72
CA VAL A 167 7.75 -22.56 -1.79
C VAL A 167 8.37 -23.64 -2.65
N ALA A 168 7.98 -24.91 -2.51
CA ALA A 168 8.46 -26.02 -3.33
C ALA A 168 8.09 -25.83 -4.80
N THR A 169 6.85 -25.40 -5.08
CA THR A 169 6.41 -25.07 -6.44
C THR A 169 7.32 -24.01 -7.08
N GLN A 170 7.60 -22.92 -6.37
CA GLN A 170 8.51 -21.89 -6.87
C GLN A 170 9.98 -22.35 -6.93
N ARG A 171 10.43 -23.15 -5.97
CA ARG A 171 11.80 -23.67 -5.88
C ARG A 171 12.13 -24.58 -7.06
N ASP A 172 11.18 -25.45 -7.41
CA ASP A 172 11.38 -26.54 -8.36
C ASP A 172 11.08 -26.11 -9.80
N TYR A 173 10.15 -25.17 -10.00
CA TYR A 173 9.71 -24.76 -11.34
C TYR A 173 10.01 -23.31 -11.70
N GLY A 174 10.46 -22.48 -10.75
CA GLY A 174 10.87 -21.11 -11.05
C GLY A 174 12.14 -21.05 -11.90
N ASP A 175 12.18 -20.13 -12.86
CA ASP A 175 13.28 -19.99 -13.81
C ASP A 175 14.63 -19.67 -13.11
N ARG A 176 15.62 -20.54 -13.28
CA ARG A 176 17.00 -20.35 -12.77
C ARG A 176 17.99 -19.92 -13.86
N PHE A 177 17.59 -19.96 -15.13
CA PHE A 177 18.41 -19.52 -16.25
C PHE A 177 18.33 -18.01 -16.45
N ASN A 178 17.11 -17.45 -16.48
CA ASN A 178 16.90 -16.01 -16.61
C ASN A 178 16.45 -15.39 -15.28
N ARG A 179 17.38 -14.77 -14.58
CA ARG A 179 17.13 -14.12 -13.28
C ARG A 179 16.07 -13.01 -13.32
N ARG A 180 15.83 -12.37 -14.48
CA ARG A 180 14.77 -11.35 -14.63
C ARG A 180 13.36 -11.97 -14.63
N HIS A 181 13.28 -13.25 -14.97
CA HIS A 181 12.08 -14.07 -15.05
C HIS A 181 11.92 -15.03 -13.84
N ALA A 182 12.89 -15.03 -12.91
CA ALA A 182 12.96 -15.97 -11.79
C ALA A 182 11.97 -15.76 -10.62
N ARG A 183 11.13 -14.71 -10.65
CA ARG A 183 10.14 -14.46 -9.58
C ARG A 183 8.87 -15.26 -9.81
N MET A 184 8.20 -15.66 -8.72
CA MET A 184 7.01 -16.52 -8.78
C MET A 184 5.86 -15.94 -9.60
N LYS A 185 5.73 -14.62 -9.66
CA LYS A 185 4.76 -13.95 -10.53
C LYS A 185 4.84 -14.37 -12.01
N TYR A 186 6.03 -14.72 -12.52
CA TYR A 186 6.21 -15.14 -13.91
C TYR A 186 5.81 -16.59 -14.09
N LEU A 187 6.25 -17.47 -13.19
CA LEU A 187 5.80 -18.87 -13.15
C LEU A 187 4.26 -18.95 -13.13
N LEU A 188 3.63 -18.19 -12.24
CA LEU A 188 2.16 -18.15 -12.14
C LEU A 188 1.52 -17.52 -13.39
N ASN A 189 2.09 -16.45 -13.94
CA ASN A 189 1.62 -15.86 -15.20
C ASN A 189 1.64 -16.88 -16.36
N ASP A 190 2.72 -17.63 -16.50
CA ASP A 190 2.92 -18.53 -17.64
C ASP A 190 2.05 -19.79 -17.55
N TRP A 191 1.87 -20.31 -16.34
CA TRP A 191 1.02 -21.47 -16.07
C TRP A 191 -0.47 -21.11 -15.99
N GLY A 192 -0.77 -19.87 -15.60
CA GLY A 192 -2.09 -19.48 -15.13
C GLY A 192 -2.39 -20.00 -13.71
N VAL A 193 -3.34 -19.33 -13.06
CA VAL A 193 -3.71 -19.57 -11.65
C VAL A 193 -4.11 -21.04 -11.41
N ASP A 194 -4.90 -21.62 -12.31
CA ASP A 194 -5.43 -22.97 -12.16
C ASP A 194 -4.35 -24.05 -12.16
N GLN A 195 -3.38 -23.95 -13.06
CA GLN A 195 -2.28 -24.92 -13.12
C GLN A 195 -1.34 -24.73 -11.93
N PHE A 196 -1.03 -23.49 -11.58
CA PHE A 196 -0.23 -23.19 -10.39
C PHE A 196 -0.85 -23.77 -9.13
N ARG A 197 -2.15 -23.53 -8.92
CA ARG A 197 -2.93 -24.10 -7.82
C ARG A 197 -2.85 -25.63 -7.79
N ARG A 198 -3.08 -26.31 -8.92
CA ARG A 198 -2.97 -27.79 -8.99
C ARG A 198 -1.59 -28.29 -8.60
N GLN A 199 -0.53 -27.60 -8.97
CA GLN A 199 0.83 -27.98 -8.57
C GLN A 199 1.02 -27.82 -7.06
N VAL A 200 0.54 -26.72 -6.48
CA VAL A 200 0.56 -26.50 -5.02
C VAL A 200 -0.23 -27.59 -4.30
N GLU A 201 -1.43 -27.93 -4.77
CA GLU A 201 -2.27 -29.02 -4.23
C GLU A 201 -1.56 -30.38 -4.31
N GLY A 202 -0.78 -30.63 -5.37
CA GLY A 202 0.05 -31.83 -5.50
C GLY A 202 1.10 -31.96 -4.41
N TYR A 203 1.83 -30.88 -4.12
CA TYR A 203 2.78 -30.84 -3.00
C TYR A 203 2.07 -30.89 -1.63
N LEU A 204 0.92 -30.23 -1.50
CA LEU A 204 0.11 -30.23 -0.27
C LEU A 204 -0.50 -31.61 0.01
N GLY A 205 -0.81 -32.39 -1.04
CA GLY A 205 -1.47 -33.70 -0.95
C GLY A 205 -2.99 -33.63 -0.83
N LYS A 206 -3.59 -32.44 -0.95
CA LYS A 206 -5.04 -32.23 -0.89
C LYS A 206 -5.46 -30.93 -1.59
N PRO A 207 -6.72 -30.79 -2.02
CA PRO A 207 -7.19 -29.59 -2.69
C PRO A 207 -7.25 -28.37 -1.76
N LEU A 208 -7.06 -27.18 -2.31
CA LEU A 208 -7.37 -25.93 -1.63
C LEU A 208 -8.89 -25.74 -1.63
N GLN A 209 -9.42 -25.20 -0.54
CA GLN A 209 -10.83 -24.86 -0.46
C GLN A 209 -11.11 -23.55 -1.22
N PRO A 210 -12.38 -23.26 -1.57
CA PRO A 210 -12.76 -21.99 -2.17
C PRO A 210 -12.33 -20.79 -1.31
N TYR A 211 -11.83 -19.74 -1.97
CA TYR A 211 -11.49 -18.48 -1.33
C TYR A 211 -12.72 -17.88 -0.62
N LYS A 212 -12.56 -17.47 0.64
CA LYS A 212 -13.65 -16.88 1.43
C LYS A 212 -13.82 -15.40 1.08
N SER A 213 -15.06 -14.89 1.10
CA SER A 213 -15.33 -13.47 0.85
C SER A 213 -14.67 -12.59 1.91
N LEU A 214 -14.12 -11.46 1.50
CA LEU A 214 -13.50 -10.47 2.38
C LEU A 214 -14.24 -9.12 2.26
N PRO A 215 -14.18 -8.27 3.30
CA PRO A 215 -14.59 -6.87 3.18
C PRO A 215 -13.63 -6.11 2.27
N ASP A 216 -14.03 -4.91 1.85
CA ASP A 216 -13.18 -4.03 1.06
C ASP A 216 -11.89 -3.69 1.79
N TRP A 217 -10.77 -3.75 1.05
CA TRP A 217 -9.46 -3.35 1.53
C TRP A 217 -9.40 -1.85 1.79
N GLN A 218 -8.80 -1.49 2.92
CA GLN A 218 -8.52 -0.11 3.32
C GLN A 218 -7.03 0.04 3.63
N PHE A 219 -6.46 1.19 3.27
CA PHE A 219 -5.11 1.53 3.68
C PHE A 219 -5.15 2.18 5.06
N GLU A 220 -4.32 1.65 5.98
CA GLU A 220 -4.19 2.14 7.35
C GLU A 220 -2.72 2.49 7.63
N ASP A 221 -2.44 3.75 7.99
CA ASP A 221 -1.08 4.19 8.32
C ASP A 221 -0.72 4.06 9.80
N TYR A 222 -1.74 3.94 10.65
CA TYR A 222 -1.64 3.82 12.11
C TYR A 222 -0.89 4.97 12.80
N LEU A 223 -0.93 6.17 12.22
CA LEU A 223 -0.33 7.37 12.82
C LEU A 223 -1.17 7.93 13.98
N GLY A 224 -0.52 8.57 14.94
CA GLY A 224 -1.16 9.18 16.10
C GLY A 224 -1.40 8.23 17.26
N TRP A 225 -2.11 8.72 18.29
CA TRP A 225 -2.40 7.96 19.51
C TRP A 225 -3.62 7.04 19.34
N HIS A 226 -3.45 5.78 19.72
CA HIS A 226 -4.49 4.76 19.66
C HIS A 226 -4.47 3.87 20.91
N GLU A 227 -5.62 3.35 21.28
CA GLU A 227 -5.72 2.32 22.32
C GLU A 227 -5.32 0.95 21.77
N GLN A 228 -4.55 0.19 22.55
CA GLN A 228 -4.27 -1.21 22.27
C GLN A 228 -5.43 -2.12 22.66
N GLY A 229 -6.28 -1.69 23.59
CA GLY A 229 -7.41 -2.43 24.17
C GLY A 229 -7.06 -3.34 25.36
N ASP A 230 -5.86 -3.21 25.93
CA ASP A 230 -5.44 -3.84 27.18
C ASP A 230 -5.13 -2.81 28.28
N GLY A 231 -5.70 -1.60 28.16
CA GLY A 231 -5.41 -0.45 29.02
C GLY A 231 -4.14 0.32 28.63
N LYS A 232 -3.35 -0.17 27.65
CA LYS A 232 -2.18 0.52 27.11
C LYS A 232 -2.46 1.20 25.78
N TRP A 233 -1.51 2.02 25.36
CA TRP A 233 -1.57 2.84 24.16
C TRP A 233 -0.42 2.55 23.20
N PHE A 234 -0.60 2.96 21.96
CA PHE A 234 0.48 3.10 21.00
C PHE A 234 0.41 4.46 20.29
N VAL A 235 1.55 4.95 19.83
CA VAL A 235 1.64 6.16 19.02
C VAL A 235 2.43 5.89 17.74
N GLY A 236 1.79 6.11 16.60
CA GLY A 236 2.44 6.08 15.30
C GLY A 236 3.04 7.44 14.96
N VAL A 237 4.32 7.45 14.60
CA VAL A 237 5.08 8.64 14.23
C VAL A 237 5.47 8.54 12.76
N ASN A 238 5.06 9.55 11.99
CA ASN A 238 5.46 9.65 10.59
C ASN A 238 6.97 9.84 10.49
N VAL A 239 7.58 9.14 9.53
CA VAL A 239 8.99 9.30 9.21
C VAL A 239 9.10 9.42 7.70
N ASP A 240 9.34 10.63 7.22
CA ASP A 240 9.48 10.89 5.79
C ASP A 240 10.56 9.97 5.19
N ASN A 241 10.12 9.11 4.27
CA ASN A 241 10.93 8.09 3.62
C ASN A 241 11.64 7.09 4.56
N GLY A 242 11.23 6.99 5.82
CA GLY A 242 11.86 6.15 6.84
C GLY A 242 13.26 6.59 7.28
N ARG A 243 13.68 7.82 6.96
CA ARG A 243 15.00 8.33 7.35
C ARG A 243 14.98 8.85 8.79
N ILE A 244 15.52 8.07 9.72
CA ILE A 244 15.66 8.46 11.14
C ILE A 244 16.99 9.19 11.35
N TYR A 245 16.93 10.51 11.50
CA TYR A 245 18.07 11.40 11.78
C TYR A 245 17.59 12.68 12.45
N ASP A 246 18.53 13.49 12.93
CA ASP A 246 18.24 14.83 13.43
C ASP A 246 18.61 15.87 12.36
N ASN A 247 17.71 16.81 12.09
CA ASN A 247 17.87 17.87 11.11
C ASN A 247 17.20 19.16 11.57
N GLY A 248 17.97 20.23 11.79
CA GLY A 248 17.42 21.52 12.21
C GLY A 248 16.56 21.38 13.47
N THR A 249 15.28 21.73 13.38
CA THR A 249 14.28 21.61 14.45
C THR A 249 13.73 20.19 14.63
N LEU A 250 13.75 19.35 13.60
CA LEU A 250 13.31 17.96 13.68
C LEU A 250 14.42 17.09 14.29
N LYS A 251 14.20 16.57 15.49
CA LYS A 251 15.13 15.74 16.27
C LYS A 251 14.62 14.31 16.42
N LEU A 252 14.24 13.66 15.32
CA LEU A 252 13.58 12.36 15.32
C LEU A 252 14.44 11.24 15.93
N LYS A 253 15.75 11.20 15.62
CA LYS A 253 16.65 10.18 16.18
C LYS A 253 16.80 10.36 17.70
N THR A 254 16.91 11.62 18.14
CA THR A 254 16.94 11.95 19.58
C THR A 254 15.63 11.54 20.26
N ALA A 255 14.47 11.86 19.69
CA ALA A 255 13.17 11.47 20.23
C ALA A 255 13.03 9.95 20.38
N CYS A 256 13.34 9.20 19.32
CA CYS A 256 13.27 7.72 19.34
C CYS A 256 14.17 7.14 20.44
N LYS A 257 15.41 7.64 20.53
CA LYS A 257 16.37 7.19 21.55
C LYS A 257 15.86 7.49 22.95
N GLU A 258 15.39 8.71 23.21
CA GLU A 258 14.93 9.12 24.53
C GLU A 258 13.68 8.34 24.96
N ILE A 259 12.70 8.17 24.07
CA ILE A 259 11.48 7.42 24.36
C ILE A 259 11.81 5.97 24.73
N VAL A 260 12.61 5.29 23.92
CA VAL A 260 12.98 3.89 24.19
C VAL A 260 13.82 3.76 25.46
N GLN A 261 14.78 4.65 25.71
CA GLN A 261 15.64 4.57 26.89
C GLN A 261 14.90 4.90 28.20
N ARG A 262 14.00 5.89 28.16
CA ARG A 262 13.29 6.37 29.35
C ARG A 262 12.09 5.49 29.71
N PHE A 263 11.26 5.13 28.73
CA PHE A 263 10.01 4.40 28.98
C PHE A 263 10.14 2.90 28.73
N ARG A 264 11.25 2.44 28.12
CA ARG A 264 11.49 1.02 27.77
C ARG A 264 10.38 0.40 26.91
N VAL A 265 9.74 1.25 26.11
CA VAL A 265 8.70 0.82 25.17
C VAL A 265 9.34 0.27 23.88
N PRO A 266 8.83 -0.83 23.34
CA PRO A 266 9.26 -1.36 22.05
C PRO A 266 8.81 -0.49 20.87
N MET A 267 9.45 -0.69 19.71
CA MET A 267 9.12 -0.06 18.43
C MET A 267 8.73 -1.10 17.38
N ARG A 268 7.85 -0.70 16.46
CA ARG A 268 7.58 -1.42 15.21
C ARG A 268 7.75 -0.49 14.03
N ILE A 269 8.15 -1.03 12.89
CA ILE A 269 8.26 -0.29 11.63
C ILE A 269 7.06 -0.65 10.77
N THR A 270 6.43 0.34 10.14
CA THR A 270 5.29 0.13 9.23
C THR A 270 5.77 -0.13 7.80
N ALA A 271 4.92 -0.75 6.98
CA ALA A 271 5.22 -0.94 5.56
C ALA A 271 5.24 0.39 4.75
N ASN A 272 4.79 1.48 5.37
CA ASN A 272 4.90 2.86 4.89
C ASN A 272 6.04 3.64 5.56
N GLN A 273 7.08 2.93 5.99
CA GLN A 273 8.37 3.50 6.44
C GLN A 273 8.29 4.33 7.72
N SER A 274 7.13 4.36 8.39
CA SER A 274 6.92 5.05 9.66
C SER A 274 7.20 4.12 10.85
N ILE A 275 7.13 4.66 12.07
CA ILE A 275 7.39 3.89 13.30
C ILE A 275 6.19 3.94 14.25
N VAL A 276 6.01 2.90 15.05
CA VAL A 276 4.99 2.81 16.10
C VAL A 276 5.67 2.47 17.42
N PHE A 277 5.51 3.32 18.42
CA PHE A 277 5.85 3.00 19.82
C PHE A 277 4.63 2.39 20.49
N TYR A 278 4.80 1.30 21.22
CA TYR A 278 3.67 0.56 21.79
C TYR A 278 3.98 0.02 23.19
N GLU A 279 2.98 -0.57 23.85
CA GLU A 279 2.99 -0.89 25.29
C GLU A 279 3.12 0.36 26.19
N ILE A 280 2.60 1.50 25.75
CA ILE A 280 2.68 2.78 26.47
C ILE A 280 1.62 2.81 27.57
N SER A 281 2.04 3.03 28.82
CA SER A 281 1.11 3.22 29.94
C SER A 281 0.39 4.57 29.81
N PRO A 282 -0.88 4.69 30.23
CA PRO A 282 -1.64 5.94 30.15
C PRO A 282 -0.92 7.14 30.79
N GLU A 283 -0.18 6.91 31.88
CA GLU A 283 0.54 7.92 32.65
C GLU A 283 1.74 8.50 31.88
N ASP A 284 2.31 7.72 30.94
CA ASP A 284 3.49 8.11 30.16
C ASP A 284 3.14 8.93 28.92
N LYS A 285 1.86 8.94 28.49
CA LYS A 285 1.42 9.60 27.25
C LYS A 285 1.82 11.06 27.18
N SER A 286 1.59 11.83 28.24
CA SER A 286 1.91 13.26 28.29
C SER A 286 3.41 13.50 28.14
N ALA A 287 4.22 12.71 28.86
CA ALA A 287 5.68 12.85 28.83
C ALA A 287 6.27 12.42 27.47
N ILE A 288 5.70 11.41 26.81
CA ILE A 288 6.08 11.03 25.44
C ILE A 288 5.68 12.12 24.46
N GLN A 289 4.46 12.66 24.57
CA GLN A 289 4.01 13.76 23.71
C GLN A 289 4.91 14.98 23.83
N GLU A 290 5.32 15.35 25.05
CA GLU A 290 6.27 16.45 25.28
C GLU A 290 7.60 16.23 24.55
N ILE A 291 8.11 14.99 24.52
CA ILE A 291 9.33 14.65 23.77
C ILE A 291 9.09 14.80 22.27
N LEU A 292 7.97 14.28 21.75
CA LEU A 292 7.62 14.38 20.34
C LEU A 292 7.53 15.85 19.90
N THR A 293 6.75 16.65 20.62
CA THR A 293 6.59 18.09 20.35
C THR A 293 7.91 18.85 20.46
N ARG A 294 8.69 18.64 21.52
CA ARG A 294 10.00 19.29 21.72
C ARG A 294 10.99 18.94 20.61
N CYS A 295 10.92 17.72 20.10
CA CYS A 295 11.76 17.24 19.00
C CYS A 295 11.20 17.59 17.62
N GLY A 296 10.13 18.38 17.52
CA GLY A 296 9.57 18.83 16.24
C GLY A 296 8.82 17.74 15.46
N ILE A 297 8.39 16.66 16.11
CA ILE A 297 7.45 15.69 15.54
C ILE A 297 6.05 16.29 15.66
N ILE A 298 5.39 16.46 14.52
CA ILE A 298 4.05 17.06 14.42
C ILE A 298 2.95 15.99 14.52
N GLU A 299 1.73 16.43 14.85
CA GLU A 299 0.58 15.54 14.90
C GLU A 299 0.16 15.08 13.49
N PRO A 300 -0.43 13.88 13.33
CA PRO A 300 -0.81 13.36 12.01
C PRO A 300 -1.77 14.24 11.21
N ALA A 301 -2.58 15.06 11.90
CA ALA A 301 -3.51 16.00 11.28
C ALA A 301 -2.82 17.24 10.69
N GLU A 302 -1.58 17.53 11.12
CA GLU A 302 -0.77 18.65 10.63
C GLU A 302 0.16 18.24 9.47
N ILE A 303 0.33 16.92 9.25
CA ILE A 303 1.13 16.41 8.14
C ILE A 303 0.41 16.72 6.84
N GLU A 304 1.14 17.33 5.91
CA GLU A 304 0.64 17.57 4.56
C GLU A 304 0.21 16.22 3.92
N PRO A 305 -1.03 16.09 3.41
CA PRO A 305 -1.54 14.79 2.97
C PRO A 305 -0.76 14.09 1.85
N LEU A 306 -0.17 14.81 0.90
CA LEU A 306 0.70 14.18 -0.11
C LEU A 306 1.97 13.61 0.53
N VAL A 307 2.54 14.28 1.52
CA VAL A 307 3.67 13.77 2.32
C VAL A 307 3.25 12.53 3.12
N ARG A 308 2.11 12.59 3.82
CA ARG A 308 1.60 11.49 4.66
C ARG A 308 1.44 10.18 3.89
N TYR A 309 0.96 10.25 2.64
CA TYR A 309 0.73 9.08 1.80
C TYR A 309 1.86 8.83 0.78
N ALA A 310 2.97 9.57 0.89
CA ALA A 310 4.12 9.40 0.01
C ALA A 310 5.10 8.33 0.50
N MET A 311 5.80 7.70 -0.44
CA MET A 311 6.99 6.90 -0.16
C MET A 311 8.02 7.03 -1.26
N ALA A 312 9.29 7.06 -0.88
CA ALA A 312 10.40 6.93 -1.81
C ALA A 312 11.36 5.82 -1.40
N CYS A 313 12.02 5.22 -2.40
CA CYS A 313 13.13 4.32 -2.12
C CYS A 313 14.43 5.12 -1.90
N PRO A 314 15.46 4.53 -1.28
CA PRO A 314 16.71 5.24 -1.05
C PRO A 314 17.36 5.80 -2.32
N ALA A 315 17.38 5.02 -3.41
CA ALA A 315 18.06 5.37 -4.66
C ALA A 315 19.50 5.86 -4.41
N LEU A 316 19.90 6.98 -5.01
CA LEU A 316 21.22 7.59 -4.78
C LEU A 316 21.30 8.20 -3.36
N PRO A 317 22.48 8.16 -2.70
CA PRO A 317 23.78 7.77 -3.24
C PRO A 317 24.17 6.30 -3.00
N THR A 318 23.38 5.52 -2.27
CA THR A 318 23.82 4.19 -1.78
C THR A 318 23.35 3.02 -2.64
N CYS A 319 22.28 3.18 -3.42
CA CYS A 319 21.78 2.12 -4.28
C CYS A 319 22.59 2.03 -5.58
N GLY A 320 23.39 0.97 -5.73
CA GLY A 320 24.15 0.70 -6.97
C GLY A 320 23.30 0.36 -8.21
N LEU A 321 21.97 0.37 -8.11
CA LEU A 321 21.04 0.15 -9.22
C LEU A 321 20.23 1.41 -9.59
N ALA A 322 20.41 2.51 -8.87
CA ALA A 322 19.67 3.73 -9.11
C ALA A 322 20.06 4.37 -10.46
N ILE A 323 19.07 4.80 -11.22
CA ILE A 323 19.24 5.55 -12.48
C ILE A 323 19.15 7.06 -12.20
N THR A 324 18.30 7.45 -11.25
CA THR A 324 18.10 8.83 -10.80
C THR A 324 17.75 8.85 -9.30
N GLU A 325 17.52 10.04 -8.77
CA GLU A 325 17.11 10.28 -7.38
C GLU A 325 15.76 9.65 -7.03
N SER A 326 15.47 9.61 -5.73
CA SER A 326 14.17 9.24 -5.20
C SER A 326 13.97 9.93 -3.85
N GLU A 327 14.41 9.31 -2.76
CA GLU A 327 14.28 9.83 -1.38
C GLU A 327 14.71 11.30 -1.23
N ARG A 328 15.83 11.69 -1.83
CA ARG A 328 16.39 13.05 -1.66
C ARG A 328 15.62 14.14 -2.39
N VAL A 329 14.86 13.78 -3.44
CA VAL A 329 14.17 14.74 -4.31
C VAL A 329 12.66 14.74 -4.07
N ILE A 330 12.07 13.64 -3.58
CA ILE A 330 10.63 13.56 -3.36
C ILE A 330 10.05 14.71 -2.50
N PRO A 331 10.69 15.25 -1.45
CA PRO A 331 10.11 16.35 -0.68
C PRO A 331 9.86 17.59 -1.55
N SER A 332 10.84 18.00 -2.36
CA SER A 332 10.70 19.13 -3.29
C SER A 332 9.65 18.88 -4.38
N ILE A 333 9.48 17.63 -4.81
CA ILE A 333 8.45 17.25 -5.79
C ILE A 333 7.05 17.37 -5.16
N LEU A 334 6.87 16.94 -3.92
CA LEU A 334 5.59 17.05 -3.20
C LEU A 334 5.22 18.51 -2.96
N GLU A 335 6.17 19.38 -2.60
CA GLU A 335 5.96 20.83 -2.48
C GLU A 335 5.49 21.47 -3.80
N ARG A 336 6.12 21.08 -4.92
CA ARG A 336 5.73 21.54 -6.27
C ARG A 336 4.36 21.02 -6.68
N LEU A 337 4.05 19.74 -6.38
CA LEU A 337 2.72 19.17 -6.59
C LEU A 337 1.65 19.92 -5.79
N ARG A 338 1.87 20.17 -4.51
CA ARG A 338 0.94 20.95 -3.67
C ARG A 338 0.75 22.37 -4.22
N SER A 339 1.83 23.03 -4.63
CA SER A 339 1.77 24.37 -5.24
C SER A 339 0.94 24.37 -6.53
N LEU A 340 1.12 23.35 -7.37
CA LEU A 340 0.34 23.18 -8.60
C LEU A 340 -1.14 22.91 -8.30
N LEU A 341 -1.46 22.01 -7.36
CA LEU A 341 -2.83 21.75 -6.94
C LEU A 341 -3.50 23.01 -6.41
N ASN A 342 -2.80 23.81 -5.60
CA ASN A 342 -3.30 25.09 -5.10
C ASN A 342 -3.61 26.07 -6.24
N LYS A 343 -2.69 26.22 -7.21
CA LYS A 343 -2.90 27.04 -8.42
C LYS A 343 -4.16 26.63 -9.19
N LEU A 344 -4.48 25.33 -9.21
CA LEU A 344 -5.61 24.77 -9.93
C LEU A 344 -6.93 24.73 -9.15
N GLY A 345 -6.92 25.16 -7.88
CA GLY A 345 -8.10 25.10 -6.99
C GLY A 345 -8.41 23.71 -6.44
N LEU A 346 -7.36 22.87 -6.30
CA LEU A 346 -7.40 21.50 -5.78
C LEU A 346 -6.69 21.37 -4.42
N GLN A 347 -6.65 22.44 -3.62
CA GLN A 347 -5.90 22.50 -2.37
C GLN A 347 -6.29 21.46 -1.31
N ASN A 348 -7.51 20.92 -1.38
CA ASN A 348 -7.99 19.88 -0.45
C ASN A 348 -7.79 18.46 -0.98
N GLU A 349 -7.30 18.31 -2.21
CA GLU A 349 -7.05 17.02 -2.81
C GLU A 349 -5.72 16.44 -2.37
N HIS A 350 -5.69 15.12 -2.31
CA HIS A 350 -4.52 14.31 -2.04
C HIS A 350 -4.68 12.95 -2.72
N PHE A 351 -3.56 12.27 -2.88
CA PHE A 351 -3.50 10.96 -3.51
C PHE A 351 -2.16 10.29 -3.16
N VAL A 352 -2.10 8.98 -3.35
CA VAL A 352 -0.91 8.19 -3.05
C VAL A 352 0.19 8.46 -4.07
N VAL A 353 1.30 9.06 -3.62
CA VAL A 353 2.48 9.35 -4.45
C VAL A 353 3.62 8.41 -4.09
N ARG A 354 4.20 7.71 -5.06
CA ARG A 354 5.35 6.82 -4.77
C ARG A 354 6.46 7.00 -5.78
N MET A 355 7.69 7.09 -5.30
CA MET A 355 8.86 7.37 -6.12
C MET A 355 9.91 6.28 -6.00
N THR A 356 10.50 5.89 -7.13
CA THR A 356 11.64 4.99 -7.16
C THR A 356 12.67 5.46 -8.18
N GLY A 357 13.96 5.32 -7.86
CA GLY A 357 15.04 5.75 -8.75
C GLY A 357 15.34 4.82 -9.93
N CYS A 358 14.65 3.68 -10.05
CA CYS A 358 14.81 2.69 -11.13
C CYS A 358 13.58 1.76 -11.21
N PRO A 359 13.39 0.95 -12.28
CA PRO A 359 12.17 0.14 -12.48
C PRO A 359 12.04 -1.09 -11.57
N ASN A 360 12.95 -1.29 -10.60
CA ASN A 360 12.84 -2.37 -9.60
C ASN A 360 11.63 -2.21 -8.66
N GLY A 361 11.08 -1.00 -8.51
CA GLY A 361 9.83 -0.77 -7.79
C GLY A 361 9.90 -0.95 -6.27
N CYS A 362 11.02 -0.59 -5.63
CA CYS A 362 11.24 -0.81 -4.18
C CYS A 362 10.21 -0.09 -3.29
N ALA A 363 9.77 1.12 -3.66
CA ALA A 363 8.72 1.86 -2.96
C ALA A 363 7.31 1.55 -3.50
N ARG A 364 7.14 0.43 -4.23
CA ARG A 364 5.85 -0.04 -4.76
C ARG A 364 5.11 1.03 -5.62
N PRO A 365 5.80 1.69 -6.58
CA PRO A 365 5.24 2.81 -7.33
C PRO A 365 4.10 2.40 -8.28
N TYR A 366 4.06 1.13 -8.66
CA TYR A 366 3.05 0.58 -9.55
C TYR A 366 1.70 0.36 -8.87
N MET A 367 1.57 0.61 -7.56
CA MET A 367 0.30 0.62 -6.84
C MET A 367 -0.16 2.04 -6.49
N ALA A 368 0.61 3.06 -6.88
CA ALA A 368 0.32 4.46 -6.57
C ALA A 368 -0.75 5.04 -7.50
N GLU A 369 -1.50 6.01 -7.01
CA GLU A 369 -2.34 6.84 -7.88
C GLU A 369 -1.47 7.70 -8.82
N LEU A 370 -0.32 8.18 -8.31
CA LEU A 370 0.74 8.84 -9.07
C LEU A 370 2.12 8.23 -8.75
N GLY A 371 2.65 7.44 -9.66
CA GLY A 371 3.95 6.78 -9.53
C GLY A 371 5.05 7.45 -10.35
N PHE A 372 6.22 7.66 -9.74
CA PHE A 372 7.44 8.14 -10.39
C PHE A 372 8.47 7.02 -10.45
N VAL A 373 8.86 6.59 -11.66
CA VAL A 373 9.81 5.49 -11.87
C VAL A 373 11.00 5.98 -12.69
N GLY A 374 12.17 6.10 -12.05
CA GLY A 374 13.38 6.65 -12.67
C GLY A 374 13.72 5.99 -14.00
N SER A 375 13.84 6.79 -15.06
CA SER A 375 14.05 6.32 -16.44
C SER A 375 15.31 6.90 -17.12
N ALA A 376 15.84 8.00 -16.59
CA ALA A 376 17.12 8.60 -16.93
C ALA A 376 17.51 9.59 -15.81
N PRO A 377 18.74 10.13 -15.78
CA PRO A 377 19.08 11.23 -14.86
C PRO A 377 18.02 12.33 -14.91
N GLU A 378 17.55 12.76 -13.74
CA GLU A 378 16.56 13.83 -13.57
C GLU A 378 15.26 13.60 -14.35
N SER A 379 14.92 12.33 -14.62
CA SER A 379 13.74 11.97 -15.42
C SER A 379 13.04 10.71 -14.90
N TYR A 380 11.71 10.72 -14.97
CA TYR A 380 10.87 9.62 -14.50
C TYR A 380 9.86 9.19 -15.56
N GLN A 381 9.61 7.90 -15.67
CA GLN A 381 8.39 7.37 -16.26
C GLN A 381 7.25 7.58 -15.25
N ILE A 382 6.13 8.13 -15.70
CA ILE A 382 4.95 8.40 -14.89
C ILE A 382 3.95 7.27 -15.03
N TRP A 383 3.47 6.78 -13.88
CA TRP A 383 2.47 5.74 -13.77
C TRP A 383 1.22 6.31 -13.10
N LEU A 384 0.05 5.98 -13.62
CA LEU A 384 -1.23 6.49 -13.13
C LEU A 384 -2.23 5.36 -12.88
N GLY A 385 -3.25 5.65 -12.08
CA GLY A 385 -4.43 4.78 -12.00
C GLY A 385 -4.33 3.63 -11.00
N GLY A 386 -3.34 3.63 -10.09
CA GLY A 386 -3.47 2.85 -8.85
C GLY A 386 -4.67 3.34 -8.02
N SER A 387 -4.93 2.70 -6.88
CA SER A 387 -6.05 3.09 -6.01
C SER A 387 -5.58 3.52 -4.61
N PRO A 388 -6.36 4.35 -3.89
CA PRO A 388 -6.05 4.77 -2.51
C PRO A 388 -5.90 3.61 -1.52
N ASN A 389 -6.52 2.47 -1.82
CA ASN A 389 -6.44 1.24 -1.03
C ASN A 389 -5.53 0.16 -1.66
N GLN A 390 -4.74 0.48 -2.68
CA GLN A 390 -3.73 -0.39 -3.29
C GLN A 390 -4.25 -1.76 -3.75
N THR A 391 -5.41 -1.78 -4.40
CA THR A 391 -6.00 -2.99 -5.00
C THR A 391 -5.82 -3.05 -6.51
N ARG A 392 -5.46 -1.92 -7.14
CA ARG A 392 -5.31 -1.80 -8.59
C ARG A 392 -3.88 -1.42 -8.99
N LEU A 393 -3.38 -2.08 -10.03
CA LEU A 393 -2.10 -1.75 -10.64
C LEU A 393 -2.23 -0.48 -11.48
N ALA A 394 -1.33 0.46 -11.26
CA ALA A 394 -1.12 1.60 -12.13
C ALA A 394 -0.61 1.15 -13.52
N ARG A 395 -0.75 2.01 -14.53
CA ARG A 395 -0.27 1.79 -15.90
C ARG A 395 0.71 2.91 -16.29
N PRO A 396 1.70 2.64 -17.15
CA PRO A 396 2.59 3.68 -17.64
C PRO A 396 1.77 4.67 -18.48
N PHE A 397 1.92 5.96 -18.19
CA PHE A 397 1.22 7.04 -18.89
C PHE A 397 2.18 7.92 -19.69
N MET A 398 3.33 8.26 -19.10
CA MET A 398 4.34 9.08 -19.76
C MET A 398 5.71 8.43 -19.60
N GLU A 399 6.41 8.17 -20.71
CA GLU A 399 7.69 7.45 -20.70
C GLU A 399 8.84 8.24 -20.05
N ARG A 400 8.81 9.56 -20.20
CA ARG A 400 9.86 10.44 -19.69
C ARG A 400 9.31 11.83 -19.39
N LEU A 401 9.17 12.12 -18.11
CA LEU A 401 8.98 13.45 -17.55
C LEU A 401 10.29 13.91 -16.91
N LYS A 402 10.87 15.01 -17.40
CA LYS A 402 12.00 15.65 -16.72
C LYS A 402 11.51 16.35 -15.46
N VAL A 403 12.36 16.40 -14.44
CA VAL A 403 12.05 17.12 -13.19
C VAL A 403 11.69 18.59 -13.45
N ASP A 404 12.37 19.25 -14.37
CA ASP A 404 12.10 20.67 -14.69
C ASP A 404 10.74 20.88 -15.39
N ASP A 405 10.22 19.84 -16.04
CA ASP A 405 8.95 19.89 -16.78
C ASP A 405 7.75 19.40 -15.94
N LEU A 406 7.94 19.16 -14.63
CA LEU A 406 6.94 18.55 -13.75
C LEU A 406 5.57 19.22 -13.84
N GLU A 407 5.51 20.55 -13.69
CA GLU A 407 4.26 21.29 -13.70
C GLU A 407 3.61 21.23 -15.08
N THR A 408 4.38 21.47 -16.14
CA THR A 408 3.90 21.42 -17.52
C THR A 408 3.35 20.04 -17.87
N GLY A 409 3.98 18.96 -17.39
CA GLY A 409 3.57 17.58 -17.66
C GLY A 409 2.35 17.13 -16.88
N LEU A 410 2.13 17.64 -15.65
CA LEU A 410 1.06 17.17 -14.76
C LEU A 410 -0.15 18.12 -14.69
N GLU A 411 0.02 19.40 -14.99
CA GLU A 411 -1.08 20.38 -14.99
C GLU A 411 -2.28 19.93 -15.84
N PRO A 412 -2.12 19.42 -17.08
CA PRO A 412 -3.26 18.98 -17.88
C PRO A 412 -4.06 17.84 -17.21
N LEU A 413 -3.37 16.92 -16.54
CA LEU A 413 -3.99 15.79 -15.85
C LEU A 413 -4.84 16.25 -14.67
N PHE A 414 -4.32 17.18 -13.87
CA PHE A 414 -5.04 17.72 -12.72
C PHE A 414 -6.20 18.63 -13.14
N VAL A 415 -6.06 19.39 -14.23
CA VAL A 415 -7.19 20.13 -14.82
C VAL A 415 -8.27 19.16 -15.30
N CYS A 416 -7.90 18.09 -15.99
CA CYS A 416 -8.83 17.05 -16.43
C CYS A 416 -9.58 16.44 -15.24
N PHE A 417 -8.85 16.09 -14.17
CA PHE A 417 -9.41 15.58 -12.92
C PHE A 417 -10.40 16.57 -12.30
N ARG A 418 -10.00 17.83 -12.09
CA ARG A 418 -10.86 18.88 -11.53
C ARG A 418 -12.19 19.00 -12.27
N ASP A 419 -12.14 18.97 -13.60
CA ASP A 419 -13.27 19.30 -14.45
C ASP A 419 -14.18 18.09 -14.74
N GLN A 420 -13.65 16.86 -14.63
CA GLN A 420 -14.34 15.64 -15.06
C GLN A 420 -14.50 14.56 -13.98
N ARG A 421 -14.00 14.78 -12.76
CA ARG A 421 -14.22 13.85 -11.65
C ARG A 421 -15.67 13.76 -11.21
N ARG A 422 -16.04 12.62 -10.66
CA ARG A 422 -17.30 12.43 -9.92
C ARG A 422 -17.15 12.96 -8.50
N ALA A 423 -18.28 13.09 -7.79
CA ALA A 423 -18.25 13.47 -6.38
C ALA A 423 -17.46 12.43 -5.56
N SER A 424 -16.54 12.89 -4.73
CA SER A 424 -15.69 12.07 -3.86
C SER A 424 -14.82 11.02 -4.58
N GLU A 425 -14.55 11.23 -5.87
CA GLU A 425 -13.71 10.33 -6.64
C GLU A 425 -12.22 10.66 -6.42
N SER A 426 -11.43 9.63 -6.10
CA SER A 426 -9.98 9.74 -5.97
C SER A 426 -9.30 10.02 -7.31
N PHE A 427 -8.06 10.52 -7.31
CA PHE A 427 -7.33 10.79 -8.54
C PHE A 427 -7.05 9.50 -9.32
N GLY A 428 -6.70 8.44 -8.63
CA GLY A 428 -6.44 7.13 -9.20
C GLY A 428 -7.69 6.50 -9.84
N ASP A 429 -8.83 6.53 -9.14
CA ASP A 429 -10.10 6.00 -9.69
C ASP A 429 -10.59 6.85 -10.86
N PHE A 430 -10.39 8.17 -10.79
CA PHE A 430 -10.63 9.05 -11.94
C PHE A 430 -9.78 8.65 -13.14
N CYS A 431 -8.47 8.47 -12.97
CA CYS A 431 -7.57 8.12 -14.07
C CYS A 431 -7.95 6.77 -14.71
N ASP A 432 -8.31 5.79 -13.89
CA ASP A 432 -8.75 4.48 -14.36
C ASP A 432 -10.07 4.56 -15.13
N ARG A 433 -11.06 5.27 -14.58
CA ARG A 433 -12.37 5.47 -15.22
C ARG A 433 -12.29 6.29 -16.50
N ALA A 434 -11.53 7.38 -16.49
CA ALA A 434 -11.41 8.28 -17.63
C ALA A 434 -10.76 7.58 -18.83
N GLY A 435 -9.81 6.67 -18.56
CA GLY A 435 -9.06 5.95 -19.57
C GLY A 435 -7.91 6.77 -20.14
N PHE A 436 -6.80 6.09 -20.44
CA PHE A 436 -5.53 6.73 -20.74
C PHE A 436 -5.53 7.44 -22.09
N GLU A 437 -6.27 6.92 -23.07
CA GLU A 437 -6.47 7.59 -24.36
C GLU A 437 -7.17 8.95 -24.19
N ALA A 438 -8.19 9.02 -23.33
CA ALA A 438 -8.90 10.26 -23.07
C ALA A 438 -8.04 11.26 -22.30
N LEU A 439 -7.26 10.79 -21.32
CA LEU A 439 -6.29 11.62 -20.61
C LEU A 439 -5.22 12.17 -21.56
N GLN A 440 -4.66 11.32 -22.44
CA GLN A 440 -3.66 11.75 -23.43
C GLN A 440 -4.25 12.79 -24.38
N LYS A 441 -5.43 12.51 -24.95
CA LYS A 441 -6.12 13.44 -25.84
C LYS A 441 -6.42 14.78 -25.15
N PHE A 442 -6.82 14.75 -23.88
CA PHE A 442 -7.02 15.97 -23.11
C PHE A 442 -5.71 16.75 -22.98
N SER A 443 -4.64 16.07 -22.53
CA SER A 443 -3.31 16.66 -22.38
C SER A 443 -2.76 17.27 -23.67
N ASP A 444 -2.90 16.58 -24.80
CA ASP A 444 -2.45 17.05 -26.11
C ASP A 444 -3.21 18.30 -26.58
N SER A 445 -4.47 18.44 -26.15
CA SER A 445 -5.33 19.59 -26.49
C SER A 445 -5.29 20.72 -25.48
N TYR A 446 -4.63 20.51 -24.33
CA TYR A 446 -4.59 21.49 -23.25
C TYR A 446 -3.52 22.53 -23.52
N ASP A 447 -3.94 23.79 -23.62
CA ASP A 447 -3.05 24.95 -23.64
C ASP A 447 -3.42 25.87 -22.47
N PRO A 448 -2.54 26.05 -21.47
CA PRO A 448 -2.84 26.87 -20.30
C PRO A 448 -3.14 28.34 -20.64
N ALA A 449 -2.66 28.86 -21.78
CA ALA A 449 -2.92 30.24 -22.19
C ALA A 449 -4.34 30.46 -22.73
N THR A 450 -4.95 29.41 -23.30
CA THR A 450 -6.25 29.50 -23.97
C THR A 450 -7.36 28.68 -23.28
N TYR A 451 -6.98 27.77 -22.38
CA TYR A 451 -7.94 26.90 -21.69
C TYR A 451 -8.92 27.71 -20.85
N LYS A 452 -10.21 27.52 -21.14
CA LYS A 452 -11.31 28.04 -20.33
C LYS A 452 -11.94 26.87 -19.59
N ALA A 453 -11.86 26.90 -18.27
CA ALA A 453 -12.51 25.90 -17.42
C ALA A 453 -13.98 25.74 -17.84
N ARG A 454 -14.45 24.49 -17.93
CA ARG A 454 -15.88 24.23 -18.12
C ARG A 454 -16.61 24.95 -17.00
N LYS A 455 -17.49 25.90 -17.33
CA LYS A 455 -18.41 26.46 -16.35
C LYS A 455 -19.17 25.27 -15.77
N LYS A 456 -18.95 24.96 -14.49
CA LYS A 456 -19.89 24.13 -13.73
C LYS A 456 -21.23 24.80 -13.92
N ASP A 457 -22.18 24.08 -14.53
CA ASP A 457 -23.56 24.51 -14.59
C ASP A 457 -24.03 24.57 -13.13
N GLN A 458 -23.87 25.73 -12.49
CA GLN A 458 -24.26 25.98 -11.11
C GLN A 458 -25.79 26.03 -11.06
N ARG A 459 -26.41 24.86 -11.21
CA ARG A 459 -27.83 24.70 -10.93
C ARG A 459 -27.99 24.62 -9.43
N HIS A 460 -28.30 25.75 -8.82
CA HIS A 460 -28.76 25.79 -7.43
C HIS A 460 -30.10 25.06 -7.36
N ARG A 461 -30.19 24.01 -6.53
CA ARG A 461 -31.43 23.27 -6.29
C ARG A 461 -32.04 23.75 -4.99
N ILE A 462 -33.32 24.13 -5.04
CA ILE A 462 -34.13 24.45 -3.86
C ILE A 462 -35.10 23.30 -3.67
N GLY A 463 -35.08 22.68 -2.48
CA GLY A 463 -36.07 21.68 -2.10
C GLY A 463 -37.39 22.36 -1.75
N ILE A 464 -38.50 21.79 -2.20
CA ILE A 464 -39.86 22.24 -1.85
C ILE A 464 -40.61 21.10 -1.16
N TYR A 465 -41.51 21.44 -0.23
CA TYR A 465 -42.32 20.45 0.47
C TYR A 465 -43.33 19.79 -0.49
N GLY A 466 -43.75 18.56 -0.16
CA GLY A 466 -44.60 17.73 -1.03
C GLY A 466 -45.90 18.42 -1.45
N ASP A 467 -46.55 19.11 -0.52
CA ASP A 467 -47.79 19.85 -0.80
C ASP A 467 -47.56 21.02 -1.76
N THR A 468 -46.43 21.74 -1.58
CA THR A 468 -46.02 22.83 -2.47
C THR A 468 -45.65 22.32 -3.86
N TYR A 469 -45.05 21.13 -3.96
CA TYR A 469 -44.75 20.50 -5.24
C TYR A 469 -46.03 20.18 -6.03
N ALA A 470 -47.05 19.64 -5.37
CA ALA A 470 -48.33 19.33 -6.01
C ALA A 470 -48.99 20.60 -6.59
N LEU A 471 -49.03 21.67 -5.80
CA LEU A 471 -49.55 22.97 -6.22
C LEU A 471 -48.75 23.60 -7.37
N LEU A 472 -47.42 23.50 -7.31
CA LEU A 472 -46.54 24.01 -8.34
C LEU A 472 -46.69 23.24 -9.66
N LYS A 473 -46.90 21.93 -9.59
CA LYS A 473 -47.15 21.08 -10.76
C LYS A 473 -48.47 21.45 -11.42
N GLU A 474 -49.53 21.62 -10.64
CA GLU A 474 -50.84 22.05 -11.16
C GLU A 474 -50.77 23.46 -11.80
N ALA A 475 -50.03 24.39 -11.19
CA ALA A 475 -49.79 25.70 -11.78
C ALA A 475 -48.98 25.63 -13.09
N ALA A 476 -47.96 24.79 -13.15
CA ALA A 476 -47.15 24.55 -14.35
C ALA A 476 -47.98 23.99 -15.50
N ASP A 477 -48.84 23.00 -15.22
CA ASP A 477 -49.72 22.39 -16.21
C ASP A 477 -50.77 23.40 -16.72
N ARG A 478 -51.32 24.23 -15.83
CA ARG A 478 -52.29 25.29 -16.19
C ARG A 478 -51.67 26.40 -17.03
N GLU A 479 -50.43 26.80 -16.74
CA GLU A 479 -49.74 27.91 -17.43
C GLU A 479 -48.96 27.45 -18.67
N GLY A 480 -48.79 26.13 -18.88
CA GLY A 480 -47.97 25.58 -19.96
C GLY A 480 -46.48 25.93 -19.82
N ARG A 481 -46.00 26.16 -18.60
CA ARG A 481 -44.65 26.61 -18.29
C ARG A 481 -43.94 25.61 -17.39
N PRO A 482 -42.62 25.38 -17.53
CA PRO A 482 -41.89 24.50 -16.63
C PRO A 482 -41.99 24.98 -15.16
N MET A 483 -42.19 24.05 -14.23
CA MET A 483 -42.20 24.34 -12.77
C MET A 483 -40.99 25.16 -12.34
N SER A 484 -39.80 24.87 -12.89
CA SER A 484 -38.57 25.61 -12.60
C SER A 484 -38.64 27.09 -12.96
N GLN A 485 -39.38 27.45 -14.02
CA GLN A 485 -39.54 28.84 -14.44
C GLN A 485 -40.51 29.58 -13.52
N ILE A 486 -41.62 28.94 -13.16
CA ILE A 486 -42.60 29.51 -12.22
C ILE A 486 -41.95 29.74 -10.84
N THR A 487 -41.18 28.78 -10.34
CA THR A 487 -40.44 28.94 -9.08
C THR A 487 -39.41 30.06 -9.15
N ALA A 488 -38.67 30.18 -10.26
CA ALA A 488 -37.68 31.24 -10.43
C ALA A 488 -38.32 32.63 -10.40
N ASP A 489 -39.42 32.82 -11.12
CA ASP A 489 -40.14 34.10 -11.15
C ASP A 489 -40.72 34.46 -9.78
N ALA A 490 -41.31 33.50 -9.08
CA ALA A 490 -41.86 33.70 -7.73
C ALA A 490 -40.77 34.11 -6.73
N ILE A 491 -39.60 33.46 -6.79
CA ILE A 491 -38.46 33.81 -5.94
C ILE A 491 -37.93 35.20 -6.30
N GLN A 492 -37.81 35.54 -7.58
CA GLN A 492 -37.38 36.88 -8.00
C GLN A 492 -38.34 37.97 -7.52
N ALA A 493 -39.65 37.75 -7.65
CA ALA A 493 -40.67 38.67 -7.16
C ALA A 493 -40.58 38.84 -5.63
N TYR A 494 -40.43 37.74 -4.89
CA TYR A 494 -40.26 37.76 -3.44
C TYR A 494 -38.99 38.52 -3.02
N VAL A 495 -37.85 38.23 -3.63
CA VAL A 495 -36.58 38.91 -3.34
C VAL A 495 -36.67 40.40 -3.69
N ALA A 496 -37.26 40.76 -4.84
CA ALA A 496 -37.43 42.16 -5.24
C ALA A 496 -38.29 42.95 -4.23
N GLN A 497 -39.35 42.33 -3.69
CA GLN A 497 -40.18 42.94 -2.64
C GLN A 497 -39.42 43.06 -1.30
N THR A 498 -38.62 42.06 -0.95
CA THR A 498 -37.88 42.04 0.33
C THR A 498 -36.70 43.03 0.31
N THR A 499 -36.11 43.29 -0.85
CA THR A 499 -34.97 44.23 -1.01
C THR A 499 -35.41 45.69 -1.07
N GLN A 500 -36.70 45.97 -1.33
CA GLN A 500 -37.27 47.33 -1.27
C GLN A 500 -37.76 47.71 0.15
N ALA A 501 -37.74 46.77 1.09
CA ALA A 501 -38.18 46.95 2.48
C ALA A 501 -37.02 47.10 3.49
N GLN A 502 -35.77 47.12 3.00
CA GLN A 502 -34.56 47.56 3.71
C GLN A 502 -34.08 48.87 3.12
#